data_AF-A0A965S7U9-F1
#
_entry.id   AF-A0A965S7U9-F1
#
_cell.length_a   1.000
_cell.length_b   1.000
_cell.length_c   1.000
_cell.angle_alpha   90.00
_cell.angle_beta   90.00
_cell.angle_gamma   90.00
#
_symmetry.space_group_name_H-M   'P 1'
#
loop_
_entity.id
_entity.type
_entity.pdbx_description
1 polymer ?
#
loop_
_entity_poly.entity_id
_entity_poly.type
_entity_poly.pdbx_seq_one_letter_code
_entity_poly.pdbx_strand_id
1 'polypeptide(L)'
;MNNIFTYGILGLLLFQTAHSQNPTLTPVTDTIHYYYNKEFFKRGTQPGNFAYFKLAASTSSNVTHIGSRFENNDTSLRISGLEALMCRNNISSQIKVNVRLYLCKVNNGNINFPGDCLDSVTVEVSGLPNLRPLGADFKDGKTYLMNGDYAVMARNISSFSGDTVRIARTTSKTFTAFPNVGWQEKYSDGYGLVRQKGNLRSTANFTATGFGNMTDYEFCVAPRVTYNMYIGQEMPEDVVNKVPICTFQQLKFKAQTSYQVTHRMYNLNEFYKKWNLYQPLGGVNGGWSSDSTVMWEFEPEWGDKMSKMHLPYGGGNKEITFYTDHAEPYPFTANSFKVKYRPMGRCTNNIGNVEFAESFTLIVMYCEGDTVGISNPSLNAYRYFLTLLII
;
A
#
# COMPACT_ATOMS: atom_id res chain seq x y z
N MET A 1 -71.22 -4.66 22.75
CA MET A 1 -70.39 -5.89 22.72
C MET A 1 -69.55 -5.87 21.46
N ASN A 2 -68.50 -6.70 21.39
CA ASN A 2 -67.67 -7.01 20.22
C ASN A 2 -66.70 -5.91 19.72
N ASN A 3 -65.69 -5.67 20.55
CA ASN A 3 -64.25 -5.62 20.22
C ASN A 3 -63.81 -5.54 18.75
N ILE A 4 -63.02 -4.50 18.45
CA ILE A 4 -61.59 -4.57 18.08
C ILE A 4 -61.13 -5.84 17.34
N PHE A 5 -60.65 -5.68 16.09
CA PHE A 5 -59.22 -5.88 15.80
C PHE A 5 -58.77 -5.20 14.50
N THR A 6 -57.73 -4.36 14.59
CA THR A 6 -57.09 -3.74 13.43
C THR A 6 -55.79 -4.48 13.12
N TYR A 7 -55.73 -5.14 11.97
CA TYR A 7 -54.50 -5.60 11.33
C TYR A 7 -54.49 -5.06 9.89
N GLY A 8 -53.36 -4.68 9.31
CA GLY A 8 -52.00 -4.78 9.85
C GLY A 8 -50.97 -5.14 8.78
N ILE A 9 -51.06 -4.56 7.57
CA ILE A 9 -50.08 -4.75 6.51
C ILE A 9 -49.12 -3.57 6.54
N LEU A 10 -48.14 -3.64 7.44
CA LEU A 10 -47.00 -2.75 7.44
C LEU A 10 -46.14 -3.09 6.20
N GLY A 11 -45.81 -2.08 5.39
CA GLY A 11 -45.11 -2.31 4.11
C GLY A 11 -43.69 -2.85 4.33
N LEU A 12 -43.48 -4.14 4.05
CA LEU A 12 -42.16 -4.75 4.04
C LEU A 12 -41.45 -4.42 2.71
N LEU A 13 -41.01 -3.17 2.57
CA LEU A 13 -40.03 -2.80 1.56
C LEU A 13 -38.74 -3.58 1.82
N LEU A 14 -38.53 -4.64 1.05
CA LEU A 14 -37.27 -5.37 1.01
C LEU A 14 -36.22 -4.51 0.32
N PHE A 15 -35.63 -3.58 1.07
CA PHE A 15 -34.39 -2.91 0.69
C PHE A 15 -33.29 -3.98 0.54
N GLN A 16 -33.07 -4.46 -0.69
CA GLN A 16 -31.90 -5.26 -1.03
C GLN A 16 -30.67 -4.36 -1.01
N THR A 17 -30.06 -4.23 0.17
CA THR A 17 -28.88 -3.40 0.40
C THR A 17 -27.68 -3.89 -0.42
N ALA A 18 -27.46 -3.25 -1.56
CA ALA A 18 -26.29 -3.36 -2.45
C ALA A 18 -25.97 -4.74 -3.04
N HIS A 19 -25.53 -4.76 -4.30
CA HIS A 19 -24.70 -5.85 -4.85
C HIS A 19 -23.25 -5.72 -4.31
N SER A 20 -23.11 -5.71 -2.98
CA SER A 20 -21.83 -5.90 -2.30
C SER A 20 -21.56 -7.39 -2.24
N GLN A 21 -20.76 -7.93 -3.18
CA GLN A 21 -20.22 -9.28 -3.01
C GLN A 21 -19.52 -9.38 -1.65
N ASN A 22 -19.83 -10.44 -0.88
CA ASN A 22 -19.17 -10.66 0.39
C ASN A 22 -17.64 -10.72 0.17
N PRO A 23 -16.85 -9.86 0.84
CA PRO A 23 -15.44 -9.70 0.49
C PRO A 23 -14.70 -11.02 0.69
N THR A 24 -14.12 -11.53 -0.39
CA THR A 24 -13.42 -12.83 -0.40
C THR A 24 -12.12 -12.71 0.39
N LEU A 25 -12.19 -13.00 1.69
CA LEU A 25 -11.11 -12.88 2.67
C LEU A 25 -9.91 -13.74 2.28
N THR A 26 -8.99 -13.14 1.53
CA THR A 26 -7.82 -13.83 0.99
C THR A 26 -6.62 -13.60 1.92
N PRO A 27 -6.10 -14.63 2.61
CA PRO A 27 -4.95 -14.46 3.48
C PRO A 27 -3.68 -14.27 2.63
N VAL A 28 -2.98 -13.16 2.84
CA VAL A 28 -1.70 -12.86 2.18
C VAL A 28 -0.61 -12.72 3.23
N THR A 29 0.54 -13.35 2.98
CA THR A 29 1.74 -13.28 3.82
C THR A 29 2.87 -12.55 3.10
N ASP A 30 3.55 -11.62 3.78
CA ASP A 30 4.66 -10.83 3.22
C ASP A 30 5.80 -10.63 4.23
N THR A 31 7.03 -10.49 3.72
CA THR A 31 8.30 -10.69 4.46
C THR A 31 9.46 -9.91 3.83
N ILE A 32 9.87 -8.78 4.43
CA ILE A 32 11.02 -7.93 4.04
C ILE A 32 11.01 -7.31 2.63
N HIS A 33 10.21 -7.82 1.68
CA HIS A 33 10.43 -7.61 0.24
C HIS A 33 10.31 -6.15 -0.24
N TYR A 34 9.60 -5.28 0.50
CA TYR A 34 9.55 -3.84 0.25
C TYR A 34 10.93 -3.23 -0.05
N TYR A 35 11.94 -3.55 0.78
CA TYR A 35 13.29 -3.00 0.63
C TYR A 35 14.07 -3.63 -0.54
N TYR A 36 13.78 -4.89 -0.88
CA TYR A 36 14.33 -5.51 -2.09
C TYR A 36 13.78 -4.82 -3.35
N ASN A 37 12.48 -4.54 -3.40
CA ASN A 37 11.88 -3.86 -4.55
C ASN A 37 12.37 -2.41 -4.65
N LYS A 38 12.63 -1.71 -3.54
CA LYS A 38 13.31 -0.38 -3.54
C LYS A 38 14.69 -0.41 -4.18
N GLU A 39 15.59 -1.27 -3.69
CA GLU A 39 16.96 -1.32 -4.22
C GLU A 39 17.04 -1.99 -5.61
N PHE A 40 16.04 -2.80 -6.01
CA PHE A 40 15.87 -3.26 -7.39
C PHE A 40 15.44 -2.12 -8.31
N PHE A 41 14.34 -1.42 -7.99
CA PHE A 41 13.82 -0.29 -8.77
C PHE A 41 14.90 0.78 -9.00
N LYS A 42 15.61 1.17 -7.92
CA LYS A 42 16.69 2.16 -7.97
C LYS A 42 17.85 1.77 -8.93
N ARG A 43 18.10 0.47 -9.13
CA ARG A 43 19.27 -0.05 -9.85
C ARG A 43 18.97 -0.70 -11.20
N GLY A 44 17.69 -0.91 -11.54
CA GLY A 44 17.25 -1.67 -12.71
C GLY A 44 17.73 -3.13 -12.76
N THR A 45 18.32 -3.65 -11.68
CA THR A 45 19.04 -4.92 -11.63
C THR A 45 18.93 -5.54 -10.23
N GLN A 46 19.07 -6.87 -10.12
CA GLN A 46 19.00 -7.53 -8.81
C GLN A 46 20.19 -7.10 -7.93
N PRO A 47 19.96 -6.55 -6.72
CA PRO A 47 21.02 -5.93 -5.92
C PRO A 47 21.99 -6.97 -5.33
N GLY A 48 23.09 -7.24 -6.05
CA GLY A 48 24.16 -8.14 -5.58
C GLY A 48 24.94 -7.64 -4.36
N ASN A 49 24.85 -6.33 -4.03
CA ASN A 49 25.41 -5.74 -2.83
C ASN A 49 24.50 -4.63 -2.30
N PHE A 50 23.81 -4.87 -1.17
CA PHE A 50 23.10 -3.82 -0.44
C PHE A 50 24.06 -2.89 0.29
N ALA A 51 23.68 -1.62 0.41
CA ALA A 51 24.30 -0.74 1.39
C ALA A 51 23.94 -1.18 2.81
N TYR A 52 24.82 -0.90 3.77
CA TYR A 52 24.63 -1.33 5.15
C TYR A 52 24.91 -0.22 6.18
N PHE A 53 24.51 -0.49 7.42
CA PHE A 53 24.90 0.26 8.61
C PHE A 53 25.61 -0.67 9.60
N LYS A 54 26.63 -0.15 10.29
CA LYS A 54 27.44 -0.91 11.26
C LYS A 54 26.81 -0.83 12.65
N LEU A 55 25.93 -1.78 12.96
CA LEU A 55 25.27 -1.89 14.27
C LEU A 55 26.24 -2.48 15.31
N ALA A 56 26.93 -1.59 16.01
CA ALA A 56 27.83 -1.92 17.11
C ALA A 56 27.08 -2.35 18.38
N ALA A 57 27.77 -3.09 19.26
CA ALA A 57 27.27 -3.50 20.57
C ALA A 57 26.76 -2.29 21.35
N SER A 58 25.55 -2.40 21.93
CA SER A 58 24.88 -1.26 22.57
C SER A 58 25.58 -0.70 23.81
N THR A 59 26.60 -1.38 24.34
CA THR A 59 27.54 -0.90 25.37
C THR A 59 28.59 0.07 24.83
N SER A 60 28.82 0.10 23.51
CA SER A 60 29.90 0.83 22.83
C SER A 60 29.42 1.96 21.91
N SER A 61 28.11 2.23 21.87
CA SER A 61 27.48 3.09 20.87
C SER A 61 26.37 3.96 21.43
N ASN A 62 26.42 5.26 21.13
CA ASN A 62 25.32 6.20 21.39
C ASN A 62 24.02 5.83 20.64
N VAL A 63 24.14 5.11 19.52
CA VAL A 63 23.02 4.53 18.76
C VAL A 63 22.75 3.13 19.32
N THR A 64 21.59 2.95 19.95
CA THR A 64 21.24 1.70 20.67
C THR A 64 20.24 0.82 19.91
N HIS A 65 19.41 1.42 19.06
CA HIS A 65 18.47 0.70 18.20
C HIS A 65 18.37 1.42 16.84
N ILE A 66 18.08 0.67 15.78
CA ILE A 66 17.81 1.15 14.41
C ILE A 66 16.71 0.31 13.79
N GLY A 67 15.85 0.89 12.96
CA GLY A 67 14.76 0.12 12.34
C GLY A 67 13.81 0.96 11.52
N SER A 68 12.58 0.50 11.31
CA SER A 68 11.66 1.13 10.37
C SER A 68 10.21 1.11 10.87
N ARG A 69 9.50 2.22 10.60
CA ARG A 69 8.04 2.35 10.76
C ARG A 69 7.31 1.69 9.59
N PHE A 70 6.10 1.19 9.85
CA PHE A 70 5.17 0.65 8.89
C PHE A 70 3.81 1.35 9.09
N GLU A 71 3.22 1.81 7.98
CA GLU A 71 1.90 2.43 7.99
C GLU A 71 0.83 1.35 7.93
N ASN A 72 -0.19 1.43 8.79
CA ASN A 72 -1.26 0.44 8.81
C ASN A 72 -2.60 1.06 9.24
N ASN A 73 -3.57 1.04 8.33
CA ASN A 73 -4.96 1.42 8.58
C ASN A 73 -5.93 0.26 8.27
N ASP A 74 -5.49 -0.97 8.55
CA ASP A 74 -6.29 -2.20 8.50
C ASP A 74 -6.42 -2.81 9.89
N THR A 75 -7.56 -3.45 10.16
CA THR A 75 -7.89 -4.16 11.41
C THR A 75 -7.63 -5.67 11.31
N SER A 76 -7.21 -6.19 10.14
CA SER A 76 -6.90 -7.60 9.93
C SER A 76 -5.41 -7.95 10.01
N LEU A 77 -4.51 -6.95 10.00
CA LEU A 77 -3.06 -7.17 9.93
C LEU A 77 -2.53 -7.80 11.22
N ARG A 78 -1.94 -9.00 11.07
CA ARG A 78 -1.32 -9.78 12.12
C ARG A 78 0.18 -9.89 11.89
N ILE A 79 0.97 -9.82 12.96
CA ILE A 79 2.42 -10.07 12.91
C ILE A 79 2.72 -11.34 13.69
N SER A 80 3.31 -12.33 13.03
CA SER A 80 3.70 -13.63 13.59
C SER A 80 5.18 -13.74 13.96
N GLY A 81 6.00 -12.79 13.49
CA GLY A 81 7.45 -12.84 13.65
C GLY A 81 8.15 -11.57 13.16
N LEU A 82 9.47 -11.56 13.25
CA LEU A 82 10.33 -10.43 12.87
C LEU A 82 11.60 -10.91 12.19
N GLU A 83 12.10 -10.12 11.25
CA GLU A 83 13.31 -10.42 10.51
C GLU A 83 14.07 -9.16 10.08
N ALA A 84 15.36 -9.34 9.77
CA ALA A 84 16.19 -8.31 9.14
C ALA A 84 17.18 -8.92 8.15
N LEU A 85 17.50 -8.19 7.08
CA LEU A 85 18.57 -8.54 6.15
C LEU A 85 19.92 -8.10 6.75
N MET A 86 20.72 -9.05 7.24
CA MET A 86 21.96 -8.74 7.96
C MET A 86 23.04 -9.84 7.87
N CYS A 87 24.27 -9.49 8.24
CA CYS A 87 25.40 -10.40 8.33
C CYS A 87 26.44 -9.94 9.38
N ARG A 88 27.35 -10.85 9.77
CA ARG A 88 28.44 -10.54 10.69
C ARG A 88 29.41 -9.57 10.01
N ASN A 89 29.87 -8.54 10.71
CA ASN A 89 30.97 -7.73 10.19
C ASN A 89 32.29 -8.51 10.35
N ASN A 90 33.16 -8.53 9.34
CA ASN A 90 34.40 -9.33 9.41
C ASN A 90 35.29 -8.94 10.61
N ILE A 91 35.35 -7.65 10.92
CA ILE A 91 36.10 -7.06 12.05
C ILE A 91 35.36 -7.12 13.40
N SER A 92 34.27 -7.89 13.51
CA SER A 92 33.59 -8.11 14.80
C SER A 92 34.44 -8.99 15.70
N SER A 93 34.58 -8.60 16.97
CA SER A 93 35.36 -9.32 18.00
C SER A 93 34.96 -10.79 18.12
N GLN A 94 33.66 -11.07 18.10
CA GLN A 94 33.10 -12.42 18.12
C GLN A 94 32.74 -12.95 16.72
N ILE A 95 32.83 -14.27 16.57
CA ILE A 95 32.36 -15.01 15.37
C ILE A 95 30.82 -15.21 15.34
N LYS A 96 30.15 -14.93 16.47
CA LYS A 96 28.71 -15.03 16.70
C LYS A 96 28.27 -13.77 17.46
N VAL A 97 27.34 -12.99 16.92
CA VAL A 97 26.85 -11.76 17.57
C VAL A 97 25.32 -11.81 17.68
N ASN A 98 24.79 -11.68 18.89
CA ASN A 98 23.35 -11.73 19.11
C ASN A 98 22.70 -10.36 18.81
N VAL A 99 21.70 -10.37 17.93
CA VAL A 99 20.83 -9.23 17.63
C VAL A 99 19.43 -9.54 18.13
N ARG A 100 18.77 -8.56 18.74
CA ARG A 100 17.36 -8.62 19.09
C ARG A 100 16.57 -7.70 18.18
N LEU A 101 15.51 -8.24 17.58
CA LEU A 101 14.50 -7.50 16.82
C LEU A 101 13.28 -7.35 17.73
N TYR A 102 12.76 -6.13 17.85
CA TYR A 102 11.61 -5.78 18.67
C TYR A 102 10.43 -5.38 17.79
N LEU A 103 9.21 -5.79 18.16
CA LEU A 103 7.96 -5.25 17.62
C LEU A 103 7.50 -4.13 18.54
N CYS A 104 7.22 -2.94 17.99
CA CYS A 104 6.81 -1.76 18.75
C CYS A 104 5.53 -1.16 18.20
N LYS A 105 4.64 -0.67 19.08
CA LYS A 105 3.57 0.26 18.69
C LYS A 105 4.18 1.64 18.41
N VAL A 106 3.56 2.41 17.50
CA VAL A 106 3.92 3.80 17.23
C VAL A 106 2.81 4.71 17.77
N ASN A 107 3.04 5.33 18.92
CA ASN A 107 2.09 6.20 19.60
C ASN A 107 2.36 7.65 19.19
N ASN A 108 1.42 8.28 18.45
CA ASN A 108 1.54 9.65 17.93
C ASN A 108 2.88 9.94 17.22
N GLY A 109 3.39 8.96 16.45
CA GLY A 109 4.67 9.06 15.73
C GLY A 109 5.92 8.77 16.57
N ASN A 110 5.79 8.44 17.86
CA ASN A 110 6.89 8.14 18.77
C ASN A 110 6.82 6.68 19.29
N ILE A 111 7.89 6.21 19.96
CA ILE A 111 7.98 4.90 20.61
C ILE A 111 8.69 5.05 21.96
N ASN A 112 7.96 4.85 23.04
CA ASN A 112 8.46 4.91 24.41
C ASN A 112 9.18 3.61 24.77
N PHE A 113 10.46 3.52 24.44
CA PHE A 113 11.29 2.35 24.77
C PHE A 113 11.55 2.23 26.29
N PRO A 114 11.28 1.08 26.93
CA PRO A 114 10.84 -0.20 26.35
C PRO A 114 9.32 -0.46 26.38
N GLY A 115 8.52 0.37 27.06
CA GLY A 115 7.09 0.09 27.32
C GLY A 115 6.21 -0.11 26.07
N ASP A 116 6.55 0.52 24.96
CA ASP A 116 5.82 0.37 23.68
C ASP A 116 6.25 -0.87 22.87
N CYS A 117 7.19 -1.68 23.38
CA CYS A 117 7.60 -2.95 22.77
C CYS A 117 6.62 -4.07 23.15
N LEU A 118 6.00 -4.70 22.17
CA LEU A 118 5.06 -5.81 22.37
C LEU A 118 5.78 -7.15 22.54
N ASP A 119 6.80 -7.41 21.73
CA ASP A 119 7.56 -8.65 21.74
C ASP A 119 8.96 -8.47 21.13
N SER A 120 9.79 -9.51 21.18
CA SER A 120 11.08 -9.54 20.51
C SER A 120 11.58 -10.95 20.19
N VAL A 121 12.22 -11.11 19.03
CA VAL A 121 13.00 -12.31 18.70
C VAL A 121 14.49 -12.01 18.82
N THR A 122 15.27 -13.00 19.26
CA THR A 122 16.74 -12.89 19.34
C THR A 122 17.35 -13.87 18.35
N VAL A 123 18.27 -13.38 17.51
CA VAL A 123 18.91 -14.14 16.43
C VAL A 123 20.42 -14.04 16.50
N GLU A 124 21.10 -15.16 16.27
CA GLU A 124 22.56 -15.21 16.20
C GLU A 124 23.01 -14.82 14.78
N VAL A 125 23.84 -13.79 14.68
CA VAL A 125 24.46 -13.35 13.43
C VAL A 125 25.89 -13.89 13.37
N SER A 126 26.11 -14.91 12.53
CA SER A 126 27.35 -15.66 12.47
C SER A 126 27.78 -16.07 11.05
N GLY A 127 29.08 -16.35 10.90
CA GLY A 127 29.72 -16.79 9.64
C GLY A 127 30.34 -15.65 8.81
N LEU A 128 30.38 -15.88 7.49
CA LEU A 128 30.87 -14.95 6.46
C LEU A 128 29.96 -13.71 6.32
N PRO A 129 30.48 -12.58 5.77
CA PRO A 129 29.78 -11.28 5.75
C PRO A 129 28.73 -11.18 4.62
N ASN A 130 28.09 -12.30 4.28
CA ASN A 130 27.11 -12.38 3.21
C ASN A 130 25.72 -12.05 3.78
N LEU A 131 25.13 -10.94 3.32
CA LEU A 131 23.82 -10.48 3.78
C LEU A 131 22.75 -11.52 3.47
N ARG A 132 22.01 -11.97 4.49
CA ARG A 132 20.90 -12.91 4.39
C ARG A 132 19.75 -12.49 5.31
N PRO A 133 18.48 -12.81 5.00
CA PRO A 133 17.40 -12.68 5.97
C PRO A 133 17.72 -13.48 7.23
N LEU A 134 17.63 -12.85 8.39
CA LEU A 134 17.78 -13.46 9.71
C LEU A 134 16.64 -12.95 10.60
N GLY A 135 15.87 -13.90 11.12
CA GLY A 135 14.66 -13.64 11.88
C GLY A 135 14.09 -14.91 12.46
N ALA A 136 12.98 -14.79 13.16
CA ALA A 136 12.21 -15.90 13.69
C ALA A 136 10.75 -15.48 13.85
N ASP A 137 9.90 -16.49 13.99
CA ASP A 137 8.52 -16.31 14.46
C ASP A 137 8.52 -16.13 15.98
N PHE A 138 7.48 -15.52 16.54
CA PHE A 138 7.35 -15.37 17.99
C PHE A 138 7.17 -16.74 18.65
N LYS A 139 7.52 -16.81 19.94
CA LYS A 139 7.37 -18.06 20.71
C LYS A 139 5.92 -18.52 20.74
N ASP A 140 5.76 -19.83 20.84
CA ASP A 140 4.48 -20.49 21.11
C ASP A 140 3.38 -20.18 20.06
N GLY A 141 3.80 -19.85 18.82
CA GLY A 141 2.92 -19.49 17.71
C GLY A 141 2.21 -18.15 17.87
N LYS A 142 2.67 -17.29 18.79
CA LYS A 142 2.01 -16.03 19.14
C LYS A 142 1.91 -15.09 17.94
N THR A 143 0.74 -14.48 17.75
CA THR A 143 0.53 -13.42 16.76
C THR A 143 -0.02 -12.16 17.41
N TYR A 144 0.33 -11.00 16.86
CA TYR A 144 -0.16 -9.70 17.30
C TYR A 144 -1.03 -9.07 16.23
N LEU A 145 -2.31 -8.81 16.55
CA LEU A 145 -3.17 -7.97 15.73
C LEU A 145 -2.73 -6.50 15.90
N MET A 146 -2.47 -5.82 14.78
CA MET A 146 -2.00 -4.44 14.78
C MET A 146 -3.12 -3.53 14.30
N ASN A 147 -3.60 -2.67 15.19
CA ASN A 147 -4.52 -1.59 14.85
C ASN A 147 -3.72 -0.29 14.88
N GLY A 148 -3.57 0.37 13.73
CA GLY A 148 -2.68 1.52 13.57
C GLY A 148 -1.22 1.15 13.30
N ASP A 149 -0.39 2.19 13.21
CA ASP A 149 1.03 2.11 12.86
C ASP A 149 1.91 1.40 13.90
N TYR A 150 2.97 0.79 13.39
CA TYR A 150 3.94 0.05 14.19
C TYR A 150 5.35 0.21 13.65
N ALA A 151 6.33 -0.31 14.38
CA ALA A 151 7.72 -0.32 13.96
C ALA A 151 8.39 -1.65 14.31
N VAL A 152 9.41 -1.99 13.54
CA VAL A 152 10.34 -3.07 13.87
C VAL A 152 11.71 -2.45 14.11
N MET A 153 12.35 -2.80 15.22
CA MET A 153 13.59 -2.15 15.68
C MET A 153 14.65 -3.20 16.06
N ALA A 154 15.84 -3.10 15.48
CA ALA A 154 16.98 -3.97 15.72
C ALA A 154 17.99 -3.37 16.70
N ARG A 155 18.56 -4.22 17.58
CA ARG A 155 19.64 -3.89 18.51
C ARG A 155 20.65 -5.02 18.59
N ASN A 156 21.94 -4.68 18.48
CA ASN A 156 23.02 -5.59 18.88
C ASN A 156 23.06 -5.63 20.42
N ILE A 157 22.73 -6.79 20.98
CA ILE A 157 22.64 -7.03 22.42
C ILE A 157 23.91 -7.66 23.01
N SER A 158 24.99 -7.76 22.24
CA SER A 158 26.30 -8.16 22.80
C SER A 158 26.75 -7.14 23.86
N SER A 159 27.40 -7.66 24.90
CA SER A 159 28.11 -6.89 25.91
C SER A 159 29.53 -6.52 25.47
N PHE A 160 30.12 -7.30 24.57
CA PHE A 160 31.53 -7.15 24.16
C PHE A 160 31.76 -5.93 23.27
N SER A 161 32.79 -5.14 23.59
CA SER A 161 33.22 -4.04 22.73
C SER A 161 33.80 -4.55 21.41
N GLY A 162 33.61 -3.78 20.34
CA GLY A 162 34.00 -4.14 18.97
C GLY A 162 33.02 -5.07 18.23
N ASP A 163 32.08 -5.72 18.93
CA ASP A 163 31.07 -6.55 18.26
C ASP A 163 30.18 -5.71 17.34
N THR A 164 30.13 -6.09 16.07
CA THR A 164 29.45 -5.32 15.02
C THR A 164 28.74 -6.23 14.02
N VAL A 165 27.49 -5.89 13.73
CA VAL A 165 26.67 -6.50 12.68
C VAL A 165 26.49 -5.48 11.55
N ARG A 166 26.48 -5.96 10.30
CA ARG A 166 26.07 -5.18 9.14
C ARG A 166 24.59 -5.45 8.92
N ILE A 167 23.74 -4.45 9.14
CA ILE A 167 22.33 -4.51 8.73
C ILE A 167 22.18 -3.80 7.39
N ALA A 168 21.46 -4.38 6.44
CA ALA A 168 21.17 -3.72 5.18
C ALA A 168 20.25 -2.51 5.39
N ARG A 169 20.33 -1.54 4.48
CA ARG A 169 19.48 -0.34 4.45
C ARG A 169 19.34 0.18 3.02
N THR A 170 18.33 1.00 2.79
CA THR A 170 18.24 1.81 1.58
C THR A 170 19.33 2.90 1.55
N THR A 171 19.64 3.38 0.35
CA THR A 171 20.49 4.55 0.14
C THR A 171 19.69 5.69 -0.46
N SER A 172 19.30 6.68 0.35
CA SER A 172 18.57 7.84 -0.17
C SER A 172 19.05 9.17 0.43
N LYS A 173 18.62 10.23 -0.25
CA LYS A 173 18.75 11.64 0.14
C LYS A 173 17.38 12.20 0.50
N THR A 174 17.36 13.11 1.47
CA THR A 174 16.12 13.78 1.89
C THR A 174 15.55 14.64 0.77
N PHE A 175 14.24 14.92 0.82
CA PHE A 175 13.63 15.91 -0.06
C PHE A 175 14.32 17.28 0.03
N THR A 176 14.72 17.69 1.24
CA THR A 176 15.44 18.93 1.55
C THR A 176 16.86 19.02 0.98
N ALA A 177 17.40 17.94 0.41
CA ALA A 177 18.70 17.98 -0.27
C ALA A 177 18.62 18.62 -1.67
N PHE A 178 17.42 18.83 -2.21
CA PHE A 178 17.18 19.47 -3.51
C PHE A 178 17.50 20.97 -3.47
N PRO A 179 18.08 21.59 -4.53
CA PRO A 179 18.39 21.03 -5.85
C PRO A 179 19.73 20.26 -5.93
N ASN A 180 20.48 20.15 -4.83
CA ASN A 180 21.85 19.62 -4.82
C ASN A 180 21.98 18.09 -4.98
N VAL A 181 20.87 17.38 -5.20
CA VAL A 181 20.81 15.93 -5.44
C VAL A 181 19.79 15.61 -6.53
N GLY A 182 20.04 14.54 -7.28
CA GLY A 182 19.10 14.06 -8.30
C GLY A 182 17.79 13.58 -7.70
N TRP A 183 16.69 13.66 -8.46
CA TRP A 183 15.44 12.98 -8.09
C TRP A 183 15.64 11.46 -7.94
N GLN A 184 16.58 10.92 -8.71
CA GLN A 184 17.07 9.54 -8.70
C GLN A 184 17.78 9.14 -7.39
N GLU A 185 17.98 10.07 -6.44
CA GLU A 185 18.54 9.79 -5.12
C GLU A 185 17.48 9.80 -4.00
N LYS A 186 16.24 10.25 -4.27
CA LYS A 186 15.19 10.46 -3.26
C LYS A 186 14.32 9.21 -2.98
N TYR A 187 14.92 8.02 -3.02
CA TYR A 187 14.23 6.73 -2.86
C TYR A 187 13.96 6.33 -1.38
N SER A 188 13.36 7.22 -0.59
CA SER A 188 12.87 6.92 0.76
C SER A 188 11.50 7.56 1.01
N ASP A 189 10.80 7.03 2.01
CA ASP A 189 9.57 7.58 2.55
C ASP A 189 9.77 8.21 3.95
N GLY A 190 10.99 8.23 4.48
CA GLY A 190 11.31 8.75 5.82
C GLY A 190 11.02 7.80 6.98
N TYR A 191 10.64 6.54 6.70
CA TYR A 191 10.27 5.55 7.73
C TYR A 191 11.44 5.01 8.55
N GLY A 192 12.68 5.29 8.16
CA GLY A 192 13.85 4.91 8.94
C GLY A 192 13.82 5.56 10.33
N LEU A 193 14.04 4.74 11.37
CA LEU A 193 14.03 5.11 12.77
C LEU A 193 15.38 4.78 13.43
N VAL A 194 15.79 5.60 14.40
CA VAL A 194 17.01 5.40 15.17
C VAL A 194 16.81 5.86 16.62
N ARG A 195 17.30 5.08 17.58
CA ARG A 195 17.32 5.46 19.00
C ARG A 195 18.74 5.85 19.43
N GLN A 196 19.00 7.14 19.52
CA GLN A 196 20.29 7.72 19.89
C GLN A 196 20.20 8.46 21.24
N LYS A 197 21.16 8.21 22.16
CA LYS A 197 21.22 8.85 23.49
C LYS A 197 19.85 8.87 24.20
N GLY A 198 19.23 7.70 24.32
CA GLY A 198 17.88 7.53 24.90
C GLY A 198 16.71 7.87 23.99
N ASN A 199 16.87 8.79 23.05
CA ASN A 199 15.79 9.42 22.27
C ASN A 199 15.54 8.70 20.93
N LEU A 200 14.29 8.50 20.55
CA LEU A 200 13.91 8.08 19.20
C LEU A 200 13.95 9.28 18.24
N ARG A 201 14.38 9.06 17.01
CA ARG A 201 14.39 10.03 15.90
C ARG A 201 14.08 9.31 14.59
N SER A 202 13.47 10.00 13.62
CA SER A 202 13.56 9.55 12.22
C SER A 202 15.01 9.70 11.73
N THR A 203 15.42 8.91 10.75
CA THR A 203 16.70 9.07 10.05
C THR A 203 16.64 10.14 8.97
N ALA A 204 15.45 10.58 8.55
CA ALA A 204 15.29 11.65 7.57
C ALA A 204 15.94 12.95 8.07
N ASN A 205 17.00 13.36 7.39
CA ASN A 205 17.83 14.54 7.71
C ASN A 205 18.56 14.43 9.06
N PHE A 206 18.76 13.21 9.58
CA PHE A 206 19.37 12.99 10.88
C PHE A 206 20.90 13.14 10.84
N THR A 207 21.39 14.24 11.38
CA THR A 207 22.82 14.54 11.47
C THR A 207 23.40 13.96 12.77
N ALA A 208 24.19 12.89 12.64
CA ALA A 208 24.89 12.22 13.74
C ALA A 208 26.06 11.38 13.24
N THR A 209 27.01 11.04 14.14
CA THR A 209 28.11 10.12 13.82
C THR A 209 27.57 8.77 13.29
N GLY A 210 27.97 8.40 12.06
CA GLY A 210 27.47 7.21 11.36
C GLY A 210 26.30 7.46 10.39
N PHE A 211 25.74 8.67 10.40
CA PHE A 211 24.73 9.14 9.45
C PHE A 211 25.32 10.26 8.57
N GLY A 212 24.83 10.40 7.33
CA GLY A 212 25.34 11.40 6.41
C GLY A 212 24.53 12.70 6.48
N ASN A 213 25.14 13.82 6.08
CA ASN A 213 24.38 15.05 5.90
C ASN A 213 23.32 14.86 4.81
N MET A 214 22.09 15.31 5.09
CA MET A 214 20.92 15.19 4.22
C MET A 214 20.61 13.74 3.75
N THR A 215 21.00 12.72 4.53
CA THR A 215 20.62 11.33 4.24
C THR A 215 19.30 10.94 4.88
N ASP A 216 18.68 9.92 4.29
CA ASP A 216 17.49 9.26 4.80
C ASP A 216 17.69 7.75 4.60
N TYR A 217 17.65 6.99 5.71
CA TYR A 217 18.14 5.61 5.81
C TYR A 217 17.04 4.72 6.39
N GLU A 218 16.31 4.01 5.55
CA GLU A 218 15.37 2.97 5.98
C GLU A 218 16.15 1.66 6.14
N PHE A 219 16.07 1.05 7.32
CA PHE A 219 16.79 -0.20 7.57
C PHE A 219 15.96 -1.39 7.09
N CYS A 220 16.61 -2.42 6.54
CA CYS A 220 15.96 -3.63 6.04
C CYS A 220 15.57 -4.58 7.18
N VAL A 221 14.81 -4.05 8.15
CA VAL A 221 14.06 -4.77 9.18
C VAL A 221 12.59 -4.81 8.79
N ALA A 222 11.90 -5.91 9.02
CA ALA A 222 10.47 -5.99 8.75
C ALA A 222 9.75 -6.97 9.69
N PRO A 223 8.42 -6.84 9.82
CA PRO A 223 7.59 -7.88 10.36
C PRO A 223 7.49 -9.06 9.39
N ARG A 224 7.02 -10.19 9.93
CA ARG A 224 6.36 -11.24 9.17
C ARG A 224 4.86 -11.01 9.30
N VAL A 225 4.23 -10.51 8.24
CA VAL A 225 2.81 -10.13 8.26
C VAL A 225 1.94 -11.18 7.61
N THR A 226 0.75 -11.36 8.16
CA THR A 226 -0.39 -11.97 7.48
C THR A 226 -1.62 -11.08 7.67
N TYR A 227 -2.33 -10.77 6.58
CA TYR A 227 -3.56 -9.97 6.59
C TYR A 227 -4.60 -10.61 5.67
N ASN A 228 -5.88 -10.30 5.90
CA ASN A 228 -6.95 -10.69 5.01
C ASN A 228 -7.19 -9.55 4.04
N MET A 229 -7.05 -9.80 2.74
CA MET A 229 -7.56 -8.85 1.75
C MET A 229 -9.07 -8.94 1.67
N TYR A 230 -9.70 -7.77 1.54
CA TYR A 230 -11.11 -7.60 1.22
C TYR A 230 -11.18 -6.68 -0.02
N ILE A 231 -12.01 -7.08 -0.97
CA ILE A 231 -12.19 -6.46 -2.29
C ILE A 231 -13.68 -6.49 -2.61
N GLY A 232 -14.21 -5.39 -3.12
CA GLY A 232 -15.61 -5.18 -3.49
C GLY A 232 -15.85 -3.72 -3.86
N GLN A 233 -17.10 -3.37 -4.12
CA GLN A 233 -17.51 -2.01 -4.48
C GLN A 233 -18.93 -1.68 -3.96
N GLU A 234 -19.18 -0.39 -3.80
CA GLU A 234 -20.50 0.23 -3.74
C GLU A 234 -20.79 0.83 -5.11
N MET A 235 -21.87 0.37 -5.74
CA MET A 235 -22.41 0.92 -6.98
C MET A 235 -23.60 1.86 -6.65
N PRO A 236 -23.95 2.83 -7.53
CA PRO A 236 -25.14 3.65 -7.37
C PRO A 236 -26.42 2.80 -7.24
N GLU A 237 -27.42 3.28 -6.49
CA GLU A 237 -28.67 2.53 -6.30
C GLU A 237 -29.39 2.23 -7.63
N ASP A 238 -29.38 3.17 -8.57
CA ASP A 238 -29.98 2.98 -9.91
C ASP A 238 -29.35 1.79 -10.66
N VAL A 239 -28.02 1.63 -10.55
CA VAL A 239 -27.25 0.53 -11.15
C VAL A 239 -27.58 -0.81 -10.48
N VAL A 240 -27.65 -0.83 -9.15
CA VAL A 240 -28.00 -2.05 -8.38
C VAL A 240 -29.43 -2.50 -8.66
N ASN A 241 -30.37 -1.55 -8.68
CA ASN A 241 -31.80 -1.79 -8.87
C ASN A 241 -32.21 -1.94 -10.34
N LYS A 242 -31.29 -1.72 -11.29
CA LYS A 242 -31.52 -1.72 -12.75
C LYS A 242 -32.62 -0.73 -13.17
N VAL A 243 -32.61 0.43 -12.54
CA VAL A 243 -33.45 1.57 -12.91
C VAL A 243 -32.80 2.26 -14.13
N PRO A 244 -33.58 2.71 -15.13
CA PRO A 244 -33.05 3.52 -16.22
C PRO A 244 -32.44 4.84 -15.70
N ILE A 245 -31.18 5.05 -16.03
CA ILE A 245 -30.36 6.22 -15.66
C ILE A 245 -30.49 7.26 -16.79
N CYS A 246 -30.55 8.54 -16.47
CA CYS A 246 -30.62 9.57 -17.51
C CYS A 246 -29.26 9.78 -18.20
N THR A 247 -29.26 10.15 -19.48
CA THR A 247 -28.09 10.79 -20.13
C THR A 247 -27.63 12.01 -19.34
N PHE A 248 -26.31 12.22 -19.23
CA PHE A 248 -25.67 13.29 -18.46
C PHE A 248 -25.92 13.25 -16.94
N GLN A 249 -26.34 12.11 -16.40
CA GLN A 249 -26.42 11.87 -14.96
C GLN A 249 -25.03 11.53 -14.39
N GLN A 250 -24.69 12.15 -13.26
CA GLN A 250 -23.46 11.85 -12.52
C GLN A 250 -23.62 10.57 -11.71
N LEU A 251 -22.82 9.54 -11.99
CA LEU A 251 -22.75 8.30 -11.23
C LEU A 251 -21.48 8.25 -10.37
N LYS A 252 -21.63 7.82 -9.12
CA LYS A 252 -20.52 7.66 -8.15
C LYS A 252 -20.31 6.19 -7.84
N PHE A 253 -19.12 5.68 -8.16
CA PHE A 253 -18.71 4.30 -7.84
C PHE A 253 -17.61 4.35 -6.77
N LYS A 254 -17.69 3.49 -5.76
CA LYS A 254 -16.81 3.57 -4.57
C LYS A 254 -16.23 2.20 -4.22
N ALA A 255 -14.92 2.10 -4.11
CA ALA A 255 -14.23 0.84 -3.86
C ALA A 255 -14.21 0.45 -2.36
N GLN A 256 -14.64 -0.78 -2.06
CA GLN A 256 -14.53 -1.41 -0.74
C GLN A 256 -13.30 -2.32 -0.67
N THR A 257 -12.10 -1.72 -0.75
CA THR A 257 -10.83 -2.44 -0.71
C THR A 257 -10.09 -2.28 0.62
N SER A 258 -9.33 -3.31 1.03
CA SER A 258 -8.43 -3.21 2.19
C SER A 258 -7.30 -2.20 1.97
N TYR A 259 -6.72 -1.73 3.08
CA TYR A 259 -5.62 -0.76 3.04
C TYR A 259 -4.42 -1.29 2.23
N GLN A 260 -4.10 -2.58 2.37
CA GLN A 260 -2.97 -3.23 1.67
C GLN A 260 -3.14 -3.24 0.16
N VAL A 261 -4.37 -3.34 -0.36
CA VAL A 261 -4.63 -3.26 -1.80
C VAL A 261 -4.13 -1.92 -2.32
N THR A 262 -4.52 -0.81 -1.68
CA THR A 262 -4.20 0.56 -2.12
C THR A 262 -2.90 1.11 -1.51
N HIS A 263 -2.04 0.28 -0.93
CA HIS A 263 -0.82 0.75 -0.25
C HIS A 263 0.48 0.06 -0.69
N ARG A 264 1.45 0.90 -1.05
CA ARG A 264 2.78 0.55 -1.58
C ARG A 264 3.66 -0.36 -0.72
N MET A 265 3.40 -0.50 0.58
CA MET A 265 4.18 -1.43 1.42
C MET A 265 3.79 -2.90 1.19
N TYR A 266 2.63 -3.13 0.58
CA TYR A 266 2.00 -4.45 0.48
C TYR A 266 1.64 -4.80 -0.96
N ASN A 267 1.10 -3.84 -1.74
CA ASN A 267 0.86 -4.03 -3.17
C ASN A 267 2.00 -3.48 -4.03
N LEU A 268 2.61 -4.38 -4.81
CA LEU A 268 3.70 -4.08 -5.73
C LEU A 268 3.23 -3.17 -6.89
N ASN A 269 1.94 -3.18 -7.22
CA ASN A 269 1.38 -2.29 -8.24
C ASN A 269 1.35 -0.82 -7.76
N GLU A 270 0.89 -0.54 -6.54
CA GLU A 270 0.98 0.82 -5.95
C GLU A 270 2.43 1.23 -5.64
N PHE A 271 3.33 0.27 -5.39
CA PHE A 271 4.77 0.54 -5.31
C PHE A 271 5.32 1.08 -6.64
N TYR A 272 5.11 0.37 -7.76
CA TYR A 272 5.55 0.84 -9.08
C TYR A 272 4.86 2.15 -9.47
N LYS A 273 3.55 2.28 -9.20
CA LYS A 273 2.77 3.52 -9.41
C LYS A 273 3.37 4.71 -8.67
N LYS A 274 3.81 4.55 -7.40
CA LYS A 274 4.52 5.63 -6.70
C LYS A 274 5.82 5.99 -7.41
N TRP A 275 6.73 5.04 -7.62
CA TRP A 275 8.11 5.40 -7.98
C TRP A 275 8.28 5.78 -9.45
N ASN A 276 7.47 5.22 -10.37
CA ASN A 276 7.44 5.63 -11.78
C ASN A 276 7.02 7.10 -11.99
N LEU A 277 6.25 7.71 -11.06
CA LEU A 277 5.90 9.14 -11.12
C LEU A 277 7.11 10.08 -10.96
N TYR A 278 8.19 9.62 -10.32
CA TYR A 278 9.37 10.44 -10.01
C TYR A 278 10.59 10.07 -10.88
N GLN A 279 10.67 8.82 -11.32
CA GLN A 279 11.57 8.37 -12.37
C GLN A 279 10.90 7.22 -13.13
N PRO A 280 10.36 7.45 -14.34
CA PRO A 280 9.88 6.37 -15.18
C PRO A 280 11.04 5.43 -15.50
N LEU A 281 10.95 4.18 -15.08
CA LEU A 281 11.83 3.14 -15.62
C LEU A 281 11.41 2.88 -17.06
N GLY A 282 12.31 3.15 -18.01
CA GLY A 282 12.08 2.87 -19.43
C GLY A 282 11.69 1.40 -19.61
N GLY A 283 10.46 1.17 -20.06
CA GLY A 283 9.73 -0.10 -20.15
C GLY A 283 10.38 -1.30 -19.46
N VAL A 284 10.11 -1.50 -18.16
CA VAL A 284 10.63 -2.67 -17.42
C VAL A 284 10.13 -3.97 -18.06
N ASN A 285 11.02 -4.67 -18.76
CA ASN A 285 10.76 -6.00 -19.30
C ASN A 285 10.19 -6.92 -18.20
N GLY A 286 8.96 -7.40 -18.41
CA GLY A 286 8.18 -8.12 -17.38
C GLY A 286 6.71 -7.73 -17.27
N GLY A 287 6.22 -6.76 -18.04
CA GLY A 287 4.77 -6.52 -18.19
C GLY A 287 4.09 -5.87 -16.99
N TRP A 288 4.80 -4.99 -16.27
CA TRP A 288 4.26 -4.25 -15.13
C TRP A 288 3.29 -3.17 -15.61
N SER A 289 1.98 -3.38 -15.50
CA SER A 289 0.99 -2.38 -15.89
C SER A 289 1.08 -1.17 -14.95
N SER A 290 1.34 0.01 -15.54
CA SER A 290 1.05 1.33 -14.95
C SER A 290 -0.43 1.46 -14.53
N ASP A 291 -1.27 0.73 -15.25
CA ASP A 291 -2.71 0.74 -15.21
C ASP A 291 -3.17 0.20 -13.85
N SER A 292 -4.03 0.97 -13.18
CA SER A 292 -4.06 1.00 -11.72
C SER A 292 -4.56 -0.28 -11.05
N THR A 293 -4.09 -0.48 -9.83
CA THR A 293 -4.61 -1.38 -8.80
C THR A 293 -6.15 -1.48 -8.69
N VAL A 294 -6.90 -0.39 -8.81
CA VAL A 294 -8.36 -0.35 -8.66
C VAL A 294 -8.95 0.52 -9.74
N MET A 295 -9.84 -0.03 -10.56
CA MET A 295 -10.38 0.64 -11.75
C MET A 295 -11.77 0.16 -12.11
N TRP A 296 -12.46 0.95 -12.90
CA TRP A 296 -13.69 0.60 -13.60
C TRP A 296 -13.44 0.76 -15.10
N GLU A 297 -13.86 -0.23 -15.88
CA GLU A 297 -13.92 -0.16 -17.34
C GLU A 297 -15.41 -0.04 -17.72
N PHE A 298 -15.75 1.01 -18.44
CA PHE A 298 -17.10 1.24 -18.96
C PHE A 298 -17.14 0.89 -20.45
N GLU A 299 -18.29 0.42 -20.91
CA GLU A 299 -18.55 0.15 -22.33
C GLU A 299 -18.40 1.46 -23.14
N PRO A 300 -17.86 1.44 -24.37
CA PRO A 300 -17.66 2.65 -25.15
C PRO A 300 -18.89 2.92 -26.00
N GLU A 301 -19.84 3.67 -25.47
CA GLU A 301 -21.16 3.88 -26.08
C GLU A 301 -21.20 4.89 -27.25
N TRP A 302 -20.11 4.92 -28.02
CA TRP A 302 -20.02 5.42 -29.41
C TRP A 302 -19.14 4.49 -30.30
N GLY A 303 -18.87 3.25 -29.88
CA GLY A 303 -18.02 2.29 -30.60
C GLY A 303 -16.51 2.53 -30.48
N ASP A 304 -16.11 3.40 -29.57
CA ASP A 304 -14.71 3.81 -29.31
C ASP A 304 -13.96 2.78 -28.44
N LYS A 305 -12.84 3.15 -27.81
CA LYS A 305 -12.18 2.29 -26.78
C LYS A 305 -12.86 2.42 -25.42
N MET A 306 -13.10 1.30 -24.73
CA MET A 306 -13.64 1.24 -23.36
C MET A 306 -13.04 2.31 -22.44
N SER A 307 -13.91 3.11 -21.81
CA SER A 307 -13.54 4.19 -20.91
C SER A 307 -13.00 3.64 -19.59
N LYS A 308 -11.72 3.88 -19.29
CA LYS A 308 -11.04 3.33 -18.10
C LYS A 308 -10.85 4.41 -17.03
N MET A 309 -11.54 4.26 -15.91
CA MET A 309 -11.45 5.15 -14.76
C MET A 309 -10.68 4.48 -13.63
N HIS A 310 -9.63 5.15 -13.15
CA HIS A 310 -8.62 4.60 -12.25
C HIS A 310 -8.62 5.35 -10.91
N LEU A 311 -8.52 4.64 -9.77
CA LEU A 311 -8.28 5.33 -8.50
C LEU A 311 -6.90 6.03 -8.49
N PRO A 312 -6.78 7.21 -7.85
CA PRO A 312 -5.51 7.90 -7.67
C PRO A 312 -4.51 7.04 -6.88
N TYR A 313 -3.23 7.44 -6.88
CA TYR A 313 -2.22 6.79 -6.04
C TYR A 313 -2.65 6.82 -4.56
N GLY A 314 -2.53 5.69 -3.86
CA GLY A 314 -2.98 5.56 -2.47
C GLY A 314 -4.50 5.44 -2.27
N GLY A 315 -5.29 5.31 -3.36
CA GLY A 315 -6.74 5.11 -3.33
C GLY A 315 -7.59 6.37 -3.13
N GLY A 316 -7.04 7.46 -2.58
CA GLY A 316 -7.75 8.73 -2.38
C GLY A 316 -8.97 8.59 -1.45
N ASN A 317 -10.11 9.15 -1.86
CA ASN A 317 -11.41 8.95 -1.18
C ASN A 317 -12.09 7.61 -1.53
N LYS A 318 -11.42 6.75 -2.32
CA LYS A 318 -11.93 5.49 -2.91
C LYS A 318 -13.10 5.65 -3.89
N GLU A 319 -13.43 6.87 -4.34
CA GLU A 319 -14.54 7.14 -5.24
C GLU A 319 -14.04 7.53 -6.65
N ILE A 320 -14.78 7.14 -7.69
CA ILE A 320 -14.74 7.77 -9.02
C ILE A 320 -16.09 8.40 -9.34
N THR A 321 -16.07 9.38 -10.23
CA THR A 321 -17.27 9.91 -10.90
C THR A 321 -17.24 9.50 -12.37
N PHE A 322 -18.32 8.86 -12.81
CA PHE A 322 -18.65 8.62 -14.22
C PHE A 322 -19.81 9.54 -14.61
N TYR A 323 -19.88 9.90 -15.90
CA TYR A 323 -21.02 10.60 -16.49
C TYR A 323 -21.50 9.76 -17.66
N THR A 324 -22.80 9.49 -17.70
CA THR A 324 -23.45 9.00 -18.93
C THR A 324 -23.46 10.12 -19.97
N ASP A 325 -23.27 9.81 -21.25
CA ASP A 325 -23.26 10.81 -22.34
C ASP A 325 -24.10 10.39 -23.57
N HIS A 326 -24.37 9.10 -23.72
CA HIS A 326 -25.24 8.51 -24.75
C HIS A 326 -26.31 7.60 -24.12
N ALA A 327 -27.20 7.04 -24.96
CA ALA A 327 -28.10 5.94 -24.59
C ALA A 327 -28.42 5.07 -25.82
N GLU A 328 -28.11 3.77 -25.76
CA GLU A 328 -28.42 2.78 -26.81
C GLU A 328 -29.75 2.04 -26.55
N PRO A 329 -30.36 1.41 -27.58
CA PRO A 329 -31.62 0.65 -27.43
C PRO A 329 -31.48 -0.67 -26.66
N TYR A 330 -30.28 -1.01 -26.18
CA TYR A 330 -29.99 -2.13 -25.29
C TYR A 330 -29.02 -1.66 -24.19
N PRO A 331 -28.98 -2.32 -23.02
CA PRO A 331 -28.13 -1.89 -21.91
C PRO A 331 -26.62 -2.08 -22.19
N PHE A 332 -25.80 -1.17 -21.68
CA PHE A 332 -24.37 -1.40 -21.52
C PHE A 332 -24.15 -2.58 -20.57
N THR A 333 -23.52 -3.66 -21.05
CA THR A 333 -23.30 -4.92 -20.31
C THR A 333 -21.83 -5.32 -20.20
N ALA A 334 -20.93 -4.69 -20.96
CA ALA A 334 -19.49 -4.94 -20.93
C ALA A 334 -18.76 -4.15 -19.83
N ASN A 335 -19.47 -3.35 -19.03
CA ASN A 335 -18.88 -2.63 -17.89
C ASN A 335 -18.37 -3.59 -16.83
N SER A 336 -17.23 -3.25 -16.20
CA SER A 336 -16.67 -4.06 -15.12
C SER A 336 -15.76 -3.29 -14.16
N PHE A 337 -15.91 -3.57 -12.87
CA PHE A 337 -14.97 -3.18 -11.82
C PHE A 337 -13.83 -4.19 -11.75
N LYS A 338 -12.58 -3.72 -11.67
CA LYS A 338 -11.39 -4.58 -11.66
C LYS A 338 -10.41 -4.14 -10.58
N VAL A 339 -9.86 -5.12 -9.87
CA VAL A 339 -8.80 -4.91 -8.87
C VAL A 339 -7.64 -5.84 -9.15
N LYS A 340 -6.43 -5.28 -9.19
CA LYS A 340 -5.16 -5.99 -9.39
C LYS A 340 -4.26 -5.84 -8.20
N TYR A 341 -4.16 -6.89 -7.40
CA TYR A 341 -3.23 -6.98 -6.28
C TYR A 341 -2.06 -7.90 -6.60
N ARG A 342 -0.84 -7.44 -6.32
CA ARG A 342 0.37 -8.26 -6.40
C ARG A 342 1.16 -8.13 -5.09
N PRO A 343 1.39 -9.22 -4.33
CA PRO A 343 2.23 -9.19 -3.12
C PRO A 343 3.63 -8.63 -3.41
N MET A 344 4.35 -8.11 -2.40
CA MET A 344 5.70 -7.59 -2.60
C MET A 344 6.75 -8.67 -2.91
N GLY A 345 6.37 -9.95 -2.95
CA GLY A 345 7.21 -11.12 -3.25
C GLY A 345 8.46 -10.87 -4.10
N ARG A 346 9.63 -11.32 -3.63
CA ARG A 346 10.90 -11.13 -4.34
C ARG A 346 10.96 -11.89 -5.67
N CYS A 347 11.12 -11.15 -6.78
CA CYS A 347 11.83 -11.54 -8.01
C CYS A 347 11.60 -12.97 -8.55
N THR A 348 10.38 -13.50 -8.47
CA THR A 348 9.97 -14.68 -9.23
C THR A 348 8.77 -14.33 -10.09
N ASN A 349 8.73 -14.84 -11.32
CA ASN A 349 7.67 -14.50 -12.27
C ASN A 349 6.33 -15.20 -11.93
N ASN A 350 6.32 -16.03 -10.88
CA ASN A 350 5.21 -16.90 -10.46
C ASN A 350 4.64 -16.54 -9.07
N ILE A 351 4.89 -15.34 -8.55
CA ILE A 351 4.06 -14.82 -7.43
C ILE A 351 2.68 -14.56 -8.00
N GLY A 352 1.68 -15.31 -7.51
CA GLY A 352 0.30 -15.17 -7.95
C GLY A 352 -0.22 -13.75 -7.76
N ASN A 353 -0.65 -13.12 -8.85
CA ASN A 353 -1.49 -11.93 -8.77
C ASN A 353 -2.88 -12.37 -8.29
N VAL A 354 -3.49 -11.58 -7.40
CA VAL A 354 -4.93 -11.67 -7.13
C VAL A 354 -5.58 -10.62 -8.01
N GLU A 355 -6.17 -11.09 -9.12
CA GLU A 355 -7.02 -10.26 -9.98
C GLU A 355 -8.49 -10.58 -9.68
N PHE A 356 -9.27 -9.53 -9.42
CA PHE A 356 -10.71 -9.58 -9.23
C PHE A 356 -11.37 -8.78 -10.36
N ALA A 357 -12.47 -9.31 -10.90
CA ALA A 357 -13.29 -8.62 -11.88
C ALA A 357 -14.78 -8.92 -11.60
N GLU A 358 -15.59 -7.86 -11.57
CA GLU A 358 -17.05 -7.94 -11.43
C GLU A 358 -17.70 -7.12 -12.55
N SER A 359 -18.50 -7.78 -13.39
CA SER A 359 -19.25 -7.10 -14.46
C SER A 359 -20.56 -6.51 -13.92
N PHE A 360 -20.97 -5.37 -14.48
CA PHE A 360 -22.24 -4.73 -14.14
C PHE A 360 -22.95 -4.17 -15.38
N THR A 361 -24.26 -3.95 -15.25
CA THR A 361 -25.10 -3.42 -16.31
C THR A 361 -25.47 -1.98 -16.02
N LEU A 362 -25.35 -1.09 -17.01
CA LEU A 362 -25.99 0.22 -16.99
C LEU A 362 -27.16 0.18 -17.97
N ILE A 363 -28.33 0.65 -17.54
CA ILE A 363 -29.47 0.91 -18.41
C ILE A 363 -29.55 2.43 -18.49
N VAL A 364 -29.26 3.02 -19.64
CA VAL A 364 -29.27 4.47 -19.80
C VAL A 364 -30.35 4.85 -20.82
N MET A 365 -31.03 5.97 -20.59
CA MET A 365 -32.08 6.48 -21.46
C MET A 365 -32.02 8.00 -21.62
N TYR A 366 -32.50 8.46 -22.77
CA TYR A 366 -32.89 9.84 -22.98
C TYR A 366 -34.06 10.21 -22.07
N CYS A 367 -33.87 11.21 -21.21
CA CYS A 367 -34.88 11.71 -20.27
C CYS A 367 -35.56 12.99 -20.80
N GLU A 368 -36.60 13.48 -20.10
CA GLU A 368 -37.23 14.80 -20.32
C GLU A 368 -37.69 15.13 -21.77
N GLY A 369 -37.90 14.11 -22.61
CA GLY A 369 -38.37 14.25 -24.01
C GLY A 369 -37.26 14.52 -25.03
N ASP A 370 -36.00 14.28 -24.66
CA ASP A 370 -34.84 14.83 -25.33
C ASP A 370 -34.01 13.78 -26.06
N THR A 371 -34.21 13.65 -27.37
CA THR A 371 -33.58 12.63 -28.23
C THR A 371 -32.05 12.75 -28.37
N VAL A 372 -31.39 13.69 -27.70
CA VAL A 372 -29.93 13.92 -27.74
C VAL A 372 -29.30 14.26 -26.38
N GLY A 373 -30.08 14.38 -25.29
CA GLY A 373 -29.60 14.66 -23.94
C GLY A 373 -29.16 16.12 -23.65
N ILE A 374 -29.43 17.07 -24.54
CA ILE A 374 -28.95 18.47 -24.49
C ILE A 374 -29.85 19.42 -23.64
N SER A 375 -31.04 18.98 -23.27
CA SER A 375 -32.08 19.79 -22.61
C SER A 375 -31.91 19.98 -21.10
N ASN A 376 -31.24 19.04 -20.42
CA ASN A 376 -31.14 18.96 -18.97
C ASN A 376 -30.73 20.32 -18.36
N PRO A 377 -31.56 20.94 -17.49
CA PRO A 377 -31.30 22.28 -16.97
C PRO A 377 -29.92 22.47 -16.30
N SER A 378 -29.35 21.42 -15.72
CA SER A 378 -28.03 21.46 -15.07
C SER A 378 -26.87 21.62 -16.07
N LEU A 379 -27.01 21.15 -17.31
CA LEU A 379 -26.01 21.32 -18.37
C LEU A 379 -25.92 22.76 -18.88
N ASN A 380 -26.93 23.60 -18.62
CA ASN A 380 -26.87 25.02 -19.00
C ASN A 380 -25.77 25.79 -18.24
N ALA A 381 -25.27 25.26 -17.11
CA ALA A 381 -24.08 25.77 -16.43
C ALA A 381 -22.76 25.41 -17.14
N TYR A 382 -22.74 24.39 -17.99
CA TYR A 382 -21.56 23.89 -18.70
C TYR A 382 -21.49 24.35 -20.19
N ARG A 383 -22.38 25.26 -20.62
CA ARG A 383 -22.49 25.78 -22.00
C ARG A 383 -21.34 26.70 -22.47
N TYR A 384 -20.09 26.44 -22.08
CA TYR A 384 -18.92 27.20 -22.54
C TYR A 384 -17.65 26.34 -22.76
N PHE A 385 -17.70 25.30 -23.61
CA PHE A 385 -16.48 24.76 -24.27
C PHE A 385 -16.73 24.04 -25.61
N LEU A 386 -17.67 24.53 -26.44
CA LEU A 386 -17.63 24.25 -27.88
C LEU A 386 -17.21 25.51 -28.64
N THR A 387 -15.91 25.68 -28.82
CA THR A 387 -15.34 26.80 -29.58
C THR A 387 -15.80 26.72 -31.03
N LEU A 388 -16.42 27.79 -31.52
CA LEU A 388 -16.84 27.95 -32.90
C LEU A 388 -15.61 27.99 -33.84
N LEU A 389 -15.18 26.84 -34.36
CA LEU A 389 -14.18 26.79 -35.42
C LEU A 389 -14.88 26.76 -36.77
N ILE A 390 -14.91 27.92 -37.42
CA ILE A 390 -15.41 28.11 -38.78
C ILE A 390 -14.42 27.51 -39.79
N ILE A 391 -14.91 26.59 -40.62
CA ILE A 391 -14.55 26.47 -42.05
C ILE A 391 -15.87 26.25 -42.82
#